data_AF-A0A1F9EVT6-F1
#
_entry.id   AF-A0A1F9EVT6-F1
#
_cell.length_a   1.000
_cell.length_b   1.000
_cell.length_c   1.000
_cell.angle_alpha   90.00
_cell.angle_beta   90.00
_cell.angle_gamma   90.00
#
_symmetry.space_group_name_H-M   'P 1'
#
loop_
_entity.id
_entity.type
_entity.pdbx_description
1 polymer ?
#
loop_
_entity_poly.entity_id
_entity_poly.type
_entity_poly.pdbx_seq_one_letter_code
_entity_poly.pdbx_strand_id
1 'polypeptide(L)' 'MKCYVCAKQGVDKDAVAICIVCGMGLCLGHAFKEELLVRDIVDWGFGEERIEYPHTLPRFLCAECKLAMEQRKKAERK' A
#
# COMPACT_ATOMS: atom_id res chain seq x y z
N MET A 1 16.96 -6.54 -8.68
CA MET A 1 16.60 -5.10 -8.63
C MET A 1 17.01 -4.54 -7.28
N LYS A 2 17.42 -3.26 -7.17
CA LYS A 2 17.99 -2.68 -5.93
C LYS A 2 16.97 -1.86 -5.14
N CYS A 3 17.17 -1.75 -3.83
CA CYS A 3 16.35 -0.90 -2.98
C CYS A 3 16.68 0.58 -3.21
N TYR A 4 15.67 1.35 -3.61
CA TYR A 4 15.82 2.77 -3.94
C TYR A 4 16.36 3.61 -2.78
N VAL A 5 15.86 3.36 -1.56
CA VAL A 5 16.27 4.11 -0.36
C VAL A 5 17.71 3.78 0.04
N CYS A 6 18.09 2.50 0.02
CA CYS A 6 19.47 2.09 0.29
C CYS A 6 20.44 2.64 -0.76
N ALA A 7 20.06 2.60 -2.03
CA ALA A 7 20.88 3.11 -3.12
C ALA A 7 21.16 4.63 -2.97
N LYS A 8 20.17 5.42 -2.51
CA LYS A 8 20.38 6.84 -2.18
C LYS A 8 21.39 7.08 -1.06
N GLN A 9 21.55 6.11 -0.16
CA GLN A 9 22.51 6.16 0.94
C GLN A 9 23.89 5.58 0.55
N GLY A 10 24.07 5.20 -0.72
CA GLY A 10 25.29 4.53 -1.20
C GLY A 10 25.41 3.07 -0.77
N VAL A 11 24.34 2.48 -0.22
CA VAL A 11 24.32 1.07 0.19
C VAL A 11 23.70 0.22 -0.91
N ASP A 12 24.47 -0.74 -1.41
CA ASP A 12 23.93 -1.75 -2.31
C ASP A 12 23.14 -2.81 -1.52
N LYS A 13 21.84 -2.88 -1.76
CA LYS A 13 20.94 -3.86 -1.15
C LYS A 13 19.84 -4.26 -2.12
N ASP A 14 19.56 -5.55 -2.19
CA ASP A 14 18.50 -6.05 -3.06
C ASP A 14 17.10 -5.69 -2.55
N ALA A 15 16.23 -5.38 -3.50
CA ALA A 15 14.81 -5.17 -3.24
C ALA A 15 14.04 -6.49 -3.35
N VAL A 16 13.10 -6.68 -2.43
CA VAL A 16 12.22 -7.85 -2.32
C VAL A 16 10.78 -7.53 -2.70
N ALA A 17 10.42 -6.25 -2.74
CA ALA A 17 9.08 -5.77 -3.04
C ALA A 17 9.14 -4.47 -3.83
N ILE A 18 8.00 -4.10 -4.40
CA ILE A 18 7.81 -2.84 -5.13
C ILE A 18 6.70 -2.06 -4.41
N CYS A 19 6.90 -0.76 -4.22
CA CYS A 19 5.83 0.12 -3.73
C CYS A 19 4.69 0.16 -4.75
N ILE A 20 3.48 -0.24 -4.37
CA ILE A 20 2.34 -0.28 -5.29
C ILE A 20 1.93 1.12 -5.81
N VAL A 21 2.29 2.19 -5.09
CA VAL A 21 1.91 3.57 -5.45
C VAL A 21 2.93 4.21 -6.39
N CYS A 22 4.22 4.17 -6.04
CA CYS A 22 5.26 4.90 -6.78
C CYS A 22 6.24 4.02 -7.57
N GLY A 23 6.15 2.69 -7.45
CA GLY A 23 7.00 1.76 -8.22
C GLY A 23 8.44 1.60 -7.74
N MET A 24 8.84 2.22 -6.62
CA MET A 24 10.20 2.06 -6.07
C MET A 24 10.45 0.62 -5.60
N GLY A 25 11.64 0.07 -5.88
CA GLY A 25 12.11 -1.17 -5.27
C GLY A 25 12.46 -0.99 -3.79
N LEU A 26 12.00 -1.88 -2.93
CA LEU A 26 12.15 -1.81 -1.47
C LEU A 26 12.74 -3.10 -0.91
N CYS A 27 13.70 -2.99 0.00
CA CYS A 27 14.15 -4.11 0.84
C CYS A 27 13.21 -4.27 2.04
N LEU A 28 13.31 -5.38 2.77
CA LEU A 28 12.46 -5.66 3.95
C LEU A 28 12.45 -4.54 5.01
N GLY A 29 13.55 -3.78 5.16
CA GLY A 29 13.63 -2.69 6.12
C GLY A 29 12.94 -1.39 5.67
N HIS A 30 12.70 -1.23 4.37
CA HIS A 30 12.06 -0.04 3.80
C HIS A 30 10.67 -0.34 3.20
N ALA A 31 10.23 -1.60 3.26
CA ALA A 31 8.92 -2.04 2.81
C ALA A 31 7.95 -2.09 3.99
N PHE A 32 6.84 -1.36 3.88
CA PHE A 32 5.73 -1.43 4.83
C PHE A 32 4.62 -2.26 4.21
N LYS A 33 4.17 -3.27 4.94
CA LYS A 33 3.03 -4.10 4.55
C LYS A 33 1.75 -3.49 5.11
N GLU A 34 0.79 -3.20 4.25
CA GLU A 34 -0.58 -2.83 4.62
C GLU A 34 -1.54 -3.91 4.12
N GLU A 35 -2.56 -4.20 4.91
CA GLU A 35 -3.64 -5.12 4.54
C GLU A 35 -4.82 -4.31 4.02
N LEU A 36 -5.21 -4.53 2.76
CA LEU A 36 -6.37 -3.89 2.16
C LEU A 36 -7.58 -4.82 2.30
N LEU A 37 -8.65 -4.30 2.91
CA LEU A 37 -9.96 -4.97 2.92
C LEU A 37 -10.50 -5.04 1.49
N VAL A 38 -10.89 -6.23 1.06
CA VAL A 38 -11.56 -6.44 -0.22
C VAL A 38 -13.05 -6.26 0.00
N ARG A 39 -13.63 -5.29 -0.70
CA ARG A 39 -15.05 -4.97 -0.60
C ARG A 39 -15.59 -4.67 -1.99
N ASP A 40 -16.73 -5.26 -2.31
CA ASP A 40 -17.47 -4.95 -3.53
C ASP A 40 -18.73 -4.17 -3.17
N ILE A 41 -19.09 -3.23 -4.04
CA ILE A 41 -20.39 -2.56 -4.02
C ILE A 41 -21.13 -3.09 -5.23
N VAL A 42 -22.17 -3.88 -4.98
CA VAL A 42 -23.03 -4.41 -6.05
C VAL A 42 -24.28 -3.56 -6.08
N ASP A 43 -24.47 -2.83 -7.19
CA ASP A 43 -25.70 -2.10 -7.45
C ASP A 43 -26.62 -3.00 -8.28
N TRP A 44 -27.73 -3.42 -7.66
CA TRP A 44 -28.72 -4.27 -8.29
C TRP A 44 -29.80 -3.46 -9.04
N GLY A 45 -29.69 -2.13 -9.09
CA GLY A 45 -30.69 -1.22 -9.66
C GLY A 45 -31.89 -0.92 -8.74
N PHE A 46 -32.06 -1.70 -7.66
CA PHE A 46 -33.04 -1.48 -6.58
C PHE A 46 -32.38 -1.11 -5.24
N GLY A 47 -31.05 -1.01 -5.21
CA GLY A 47 -30.28 -0.71 -4.01
C GLY A 47 -28.84 -1.21 -4.12
N GLU A 48 -27.98 -0.65 -3.26
CA GLU A 48 -26.57 -1.03 -3.15
C GLU A 48 -26.38 -2.05 -2.02
N GLU A 49 -25.73 -3.16 -2.32
CA GLU A 49 -25.25 -4.13 -1.33
C GLU A 49 -23.72 -4.05 -1.21
N ARG A 50 -23.22 -4.00 0.03
CA ARG A 50 -21.78 -3.96 0.33
C ARG A 50 -21.34 -5.31 0.85
N ILE A 51 -20.51 -6.02 0.08
CA ILE A 51 -19.99 -7.35 0.43
C ILE A 51 -18.55 -7.18 0.88
N GLU A 52 -18.25 -7.60 2.11
CA GLU A 52 -16.88 -7.65 2.64
C GLU A 52 -16.37 -9.10 2.64
N TYR A 53 -15.19 -9.34 2.05
CA TYR A 53 -14.62 -10.68 1.98
C TYR A 53 -13.73 -10.98 3.20
N PRO A 54 -13.60 -12.25 3.61
CA PRO A 54 -12.83 -12.63 4.79
C PRO A 54 -11.31 -12.49 4.62
N HIS A 55 -10.81 -12.45 3.38
CA HIS A 55 -9.38 -12.36 3.09
C HIS A 55 -8.98 -10.94 2.67
N THR A 56 -7.83 -10.48 3.16
CA THR A 56 -7.23 -9.19 2.81
C THR A 56 -6.19 -9.33 1.71
N LEU A 57 -5.96 -8.23 0.99
CA LEU A 57 -4.90 -8.13 0.00
C LEU A 57 -3.67 -7.44 0.60
N PRO A 58 -2.53 -8.14 0.71
CA PRO A 58 -1.30 -7.52 1.18
C PRO A 58 -0.73 -6.58 0.11
N ARG A 59 -0.43 -5.35 0.50
CA ARG A 59 0.17 -4.32 -0.36
C ARG A 59 1.45 -3.79 0.31
N PHE A 60 2.51 -3.67 -0.48
CA PHE A 60 3.76 -3.07 -0.02
C PHE A 60 3.84 -1.59 -0.41
N LEU A 61 4.25 -0.77 0.54
CA LEU A 61 4.41 0.68 0.40
C LEU A 61 5.78 1.13 0.88
N CYS A 62 6.29 2.24 0.33
CA CYS A 62 7.40 2.97 0.93
C CYS A 62 6.89 3.88 2.06
N ALA A 63 7.81 4.35 2.92
CA ALA A 63 7.49 5.22 4.05
C ALA A 63 6.72 6.49 3.64
N GLU A 64 7.14 7.14 2.56
CA GLU A 64 6.55 8.39 2.09
C GLU A 64 5.10 8.20 1.61
N CYS A 65 4.85 7.18 0.77
CA CYS A 65 3.50 6.88 0.31
C CYS A 65 2.58 6.46 1.47
N LYS A 66 3.09 5.71 2.45
CA LYS A 66 2.32 5.38 3.65
C LYS A 66 1.92 6.64 4.43
N LEU A 67 2.87 7.55 4.67
CA LEU A 67 2.61 8.81 5.37
C LEU A 67 1.54 9.64 4.65
N ALA A 68 1.63 9.76 3.32
CA ALA A 68 0.67 10.49 2.51
C ALA A 68 -0.75 9.88 2.59
N MET A 69 -0.86 8.54 2.58
CA MET A 69 -2.15 7.85 2.76
C MET A 69 -2.73 8.06 4.16
N GLU A 70 -1.89 8.03 5.20
CA GLU A 70 -2.32 8.31 6.58
C GLU A 70 -2.79 9.75 6.78
N GLN A 71 -2.11 10.71 6.15
CA GLN A 71 -2.53 12.12 6.15
C GLN A 71 -3.94 12.27 5.56
N ARG A 72 -4.21 11.63 4.41
CA ARG A 72 -5.54 11.64 3.78
C ARG A 72 -6.62 11.05 4.69
N LYS A 73 -6.36 9.88 5.31
CA LYS A 73 -7.30 9.23 6.24
C LYS A 73 -7.66 10.13 7.43
N LYS A 74 -6.72 10.93 7.93
CA LYS A 74 -6.97 11.88 9.04
C LYS A 74 -7.85 13.05 8.60
N ALA A 75 -7.70 13.52 7.36
CA ALA A 75 -8.52 14.60 6.81
C ALA A 75 -9.97 14.13 6.56
N GLU A 76 -10.18 12.92 6.03
CA GLU A 76 -11.51 12.35 5.78
C GLU A 76 -12.31 12.05 7.07
N ARG A 77 -11.65 12.02 8.23
CA ARG A 77 -12.28 11.78 9.54
C ARG A 77 -12.64 13.08 10.29
N LYS A 78 -12.20 14.24 9.80
CA LYS A 78 -12.51 15.56 10.36
C LYS A 78 -13.69 16.17 9.61
#